data_AF-A0A0Q0V168-F1
#
_entry.id   AF-A0A0Q0V168-F1
#
_cell.length_a   1.000
_cell.length_b   1.000
_cell.length_c   1.000
_cell.angle_alpha   90.00
_cell.angle_beta   90.00
_cell.angle_gamma   90.00
#
_symmetry.space_group_name_H-M   'P 1'
#
loop_
_entity.id
_entity.type
_entity.pdbx_description
1 polymer ?
#
loop_
_entity_poly.entity_id
_entity_poly.type
_entity_poly.pdbx_seq_one_letter_code
_entity_poly.pdbx_strand_id
1 'polypeptide(L)'
;MVVNQLEAHSYHGTFVIQGCDKQPLGVVSALAHLDRVRRERGEAPFFATFAPAHVLKGGTIPPKLYAELEEVARRAELAGEEDIAYDLRDALSYILQCTSNTAFQGVLERARGKGIITKEQHED
;
A
#
# COMPACT_ATOMS: atom_id res chain seq x y z
N MET A 1 0.63 0.58 24.64
CA MET A 1 1.78 1.40 25.06
C MET A 1 1.72 2.85 24.55
N VAL A 2 1.15 3.14 23.36
CA VAL A 2 0.96 4.52 22.85
C VAL A 2 -0.04 5.35 23.67
N VAL A 3 -1.20 4.81 24.03
CA VAL A 3 -2.26 5.57 24.74
C VAL A 3 -1.78 6.06 26.12
N ASN A 4 -1.12 5.20 26.89
CA ASN A 4 -0.61 5.56 28.21
C ASN A 4 0.42 6.71 28.14
N GLN A 5 1.24 6.76 27.08
CA GLN A 5 2.21 7.84 26.86
C GLN A 5 1.51 9.15 26.47
N LEU A 6 0.45 9.08 25.66
CA LEU A 6 -0.34 10.25 25.25
C LEU A 6 -1.10 10.87 26.43
N GLU A 7 -1.66 10.03 27.29
CA GLU A 7 -2.35 10.45 28.52
C GLU A 7 -1.38 10.96 29.58
N ALA A 8 -0.27 10.27 29.84
CA ALA A 8 0.70 10.66 30.86
C ALA A 8 1.34 12.04 30.60
N HIS A 9 1.47 12.41 29.34
CA HIS A 9 2.07 13.69 28.94
C HIS A 9 1.03 14.72 28.46
N SER A 10 -0.27 14.43 28.58
CA SER A 10 -1.36 15.34 28.19
C SER A 10 -1.24 15.87 26.76
N TYR A 11 -0.80 15.02 25.82
CA TYR A 11 -0.76 15.42 24.41
C TYR A 11 -2.18 15.59 23.86
N HIS A 12 -2.38 16.61 23.02
CA HIS A 12 -3.67 16.93 22.39
C HIS A 12 -3.78 16.39 20.95
N GLY A 13 -2.67 15.90 20.41
CA GLY A 13 -2.68 15.22 19.13
C GLY A 13 -1.36 14.53 18.81
N THR A 14 -1.36 13.82 17.69
CA THR A 14 -0.20 13.07 17.22
C THR A 14 -0.15 12.99 15.69
N PHE A 15 1.06 12.92 15.16
CA PHE A 15 1.33 12.60 13.77
C PHE A 15 1.88 11.18 13.71
N VAL A 16 1.10 10.26 13.16
CA VAL A 16 1.43 8.83 13.11
C VAL A 16 2.14 8.53 11.80
N ILE A 17 3.43 8.18 11.89
CA ILE A 17 4.24 7.71 10.77
C ILE A 17 4.42 6.21 10.90
N GLN A 18 3.67 5.43 10.11
CA GLN A 18 3.67 3.96 10.18
C GLN A 18 3.46 3.33 8.80
N GLY A 19 3.80 2.05 8.65
CA GLY A 19 3.47 1.28 7.44
C GLY A 19 1.96 1.06 7.27
N CYS A 20 1.49 0.76 6.05
CA CYS A 20 0.09 0.36 5.84
C CYS A 20 -0.12 -1.15 6.01
N ASP A 21 0.95 -1.94 6.11
CA ASP A 21 0.85 -3.38 6.33
C ASP A 21 0.88 -3.72 7.84
N LYS A 22 -0.08 -4.53 8.28
CA LYS A 22 -0.25 -5.18 9.61
C LYS A 22 -0.46 -4.31 10.87
N GLN A 23 0.09 -3.11 10.97
CA GLN A 23 -0.01 -2.28 12.19
C GLN A 23 -0.95 -1.06 12.20
N PRO A 24 -1.47 -0.53 11.08
CA PRO A 24 -2.24 0.72 11.15
C PRO A 24 -3.53 0.56 11.95
N LEU A 25 -4.19 -0.60 11.86
CA LEU A 25 -5.48 -0.83 12.54
C LEU A 25 -5.34 -0.73 14.06
N GLY A 26 -4.34 -1.39 14.66
CA GLY A 26 -4.14 -1.36 16.11
C GLY A 26 -3.86 0.04 16.65
N VAL A 27 -3.04 0.83 15.94
CA VAL A 27 -2.73 2.22 16.32
C VAL A 27 -3.96 3.11 16.12
N VAL A 28 -4.63 3.03 14.97
CA VAL A 28 -5.83 3.83 14.68
C VAL A 28 -6.94 3.53 15.69
N SER A 29 -7.22 2.25 15.99
CA SER A 29 -8.21 1.86 16.99
C SER A 29 -7.86 2.40 18.38
N ALA A 30 -6.59 2.39 18.77
CA ALA A 30 -6.16 2.93 20.06
C ALA A 30 -6.33 4.45 20.15
N LEU A 31 -6.02 5.19 19.08
CA LEU A 31 -6.17 6.65 19.03
C LEU A 31 -7.66 7.06 19.00
N ALA A 32 -8.48 6.34 18.24
CA ALA A 32 -9.93 6.54 18.24
C ALA A 32 -10.54 6.25 19.62
N HIS A 33 -10.05 5.21 20.30
CA HIS A 33 -10.49 4.88 21.66
C HIS A 33 -10.11 5.98 22.65
N LEU A 34 -8.88 6.50 22.59
CA LEU A 34 -8.42 7.61 23.43
C LEU A 34 -9.33 8.82 23.29
N ASP A 35 -9.58 9.26 22.05
CA ASP A 35 -10.43 10.42 21.78
C ASP A 35 -11.87 10.20 22.30
N ARG A 36 -12.45 9.00 22.10
CA ARG A 36 -13.77 8.67 22.67
C ARG A 36 -13.79 8.79 24.20
N VAL A 37 -12.78 8.25 24.88
CA VAL A 37 -12.70 8.32 26.36
C VAL A 37 -12.57 9.76 26.85
N ARG A 38 -11.79 10.61 26.17
CA ARG A 38 -11.68 12.03 26.52
C ARG A 38 -13.01 12.77 26.37
N ARG A 39 -13.73 12.52 25.28
CA ARG A 39 -15.08 13.08 25.07
C ARG A 39 -16.05 12.65 26.17
N GLU A 40 -16.02 11.40 26.60
CA GLU A 40 -16.85 10.88 27.70
C GLU A 40 -16.53 11.55 29.05
N ARG A 41 -15.29 12.02 29.25
CA ARG A 41 -14.86 12.76 30.44
C ARG A 41 -15.08 14.28 30.35
N GLY A 42 -15.54 14.79 29.20
CA GLY A 42 -15.65 16.23 28.96
C GLY A 42 -14.29 16.92 28.75
N GLU A 43 -13.26 16.16 28.40
CA GLU A 43 -11.91 16.67 28.11
C GLU A 43 -11.79 17.12 26.65
N ALA A 44 -10.70 17.83 26.34
CA ALA A 44 -10.40 18.25 24.97
C ALA A 44 -10.24 17.04 24.03
N PRO A 45 -10.79 17.11 22.80
CA PRO A 45 -10.66 16.04 21.81
C PRO A 45 -9.21 15.79 21.43
N PHE A 46 -8.90 14.55 21.05
CA PHE A 46 -7.57 14.14 20.62
C PHE A 46 -7.53 13.99 19.10
N PHE A 47 -6.59 14.68 18.44
CA PHE A 47 -6.47 14.67 16.98
C PHE A 47 -5.29 13.80 16.52
N ALA A 48 -5.51 12.98 15.49
CA ALA A 48 -4.47 12.17 14.91
C ALA A 48 -4.42 12.34 13.40
N THR A 49 -3.23 12.59 12.86
CA THR A 49 -2.98 12.55 11.41
C THR A 49 -2.17 11.30 11.12
N PHE A 50 -2.67 10.44 10.22
CA PHE A 50 -1.94 9.26 9.77
C PHE A 50 -1.23 9.54 8.45
N ALA A 51 0.08 9.34 8.44
CA ALA A 51 0.91 9.46 7.26
C ALA A 51 1.64 8.13 7.01
N PRO A 52 1.35 7.44 5.89
CA PRO A 52 1.98 6.16 5.61
C PRO A 52 3.47 6.34 5.30
N ALA A 53 4.32 5.80 6.17
CA ALA A 53 5.77 6.04 6.17
C ALA A 53 6.46 5.69 4.84
N HIS A 54 6.03 4.61 4.20
CA HIS A 54 6.59 4.15 2.94
C HIS A 54 6.13 5.02 1.76
N VAL A 55 4.98 5.70 1.86
CA VAL A 55 4.51 6.65 0.84
C VAL A 55 5.31 7.95 0.89
N LEU A 56 5.76 8.35 2.08
CA LEU A 56 6.51 9.61 2.27
C LEU A 56 7.88 9.62 1.59
N LYS A 57 8.51 8.46 1.37
CA LYS A 57 9.84 8.40 0.77
C LYS A 57 9.83 8.49 -0.77
N GLY A 58 8.69 8.20 -1.42
CA GLY A 58 8.63 8.08 -2.87
C GLY A 58 9.44 6.88 -3.35
N GLY A 59 8.78 5.78 -3.73
CA GLY A 59 9.46 4.69 -4.43
C GLY A 59 9.87 5.11 -5.84
N THR A 60 10.61 4.27 -6.55
CA THR A 60 10.63 4.30 -8.02
C THR A 60 10.73 2.86 -8.46
N ILE A 61 9.94 2.48 -9.47
CA ILE A 61 10.10 1.18 -10.11
C ILE A 61 11.42 1.22 -10.87
N PRO A 62 12.37 0.30 -10.63
CA PRO A 62 13.63 0.30 -11.37
C PRO A 62 13.38 0.30 -12.87
N PRO A 63 14.07 1.14 -13.68
CA PRO A 63 13.80 1.26 -15.12
C PRO A 63 13.84 -0.07 -15.87
N LYS A 64 14.72 -0.98 -15.44
CA LYS A 64 14.81 -2.35 -15.98
C LYS A 64 13.51 -3.13 -15.74
N LEU A 65 13.01 -3.15 -14.50
CA LEU A 65 11.77 -3.83 -14.14
C LEU A 65 10.57 -3.22 -14.86
N TYR A 66 10.54 -1.89 -14.99
CA TYR A 66 9.50 -1.19 -15.75
C TYR A 66 9.48 -1.67 -17.21
N ALA A 67 10.64 -1.72 -17.87
CA ALA A 67 10.76 -2.18 -19.26
C ALA A 67 10.36 -3.65 -19.43
N GLU A 68 10.72 -4.51 -18.48
CA GLU A 68 10.35 -5.93 -18.48
C GLU A 68 8.82 -6.10 -18.39
N LEU A 69 8.16 -5.37 -17.49
CA LEU A 69 6.71 -5.42 -17.31
C LEU A 69 5.96 -4.78 -18.48
N GLU A 70 6.49 -3.72 -19.09
CA GLU A 70 5.92 -3.12 -20.29
C GLU A 70 5.99 -4.09 -21.49
N GLU A 71 7.06 -4.88 -21.62
CA GLU A 71 7.10 -5.91 -22.67
C GLU A 71 6.10 -7.05 -22.42
N VAL A 72 5.76 -7.35 -21.17
CA VAL A 72 4.64 -8.26 -20.85
C VAL A 72 3.32 -7.66 -21.31
N ALA A 73 3.07 -6.38 -21.01
CA ALA A 73 1.85 -5.68 -21.44
C ALA A 73 1.73 -5.66 -22.98
N ARG A 74 2.82 -5.35 -23.68
CA ARG A 74 2.86 -5.35 -25.15
C ARG A 74 2.60 -6.74 -25.75
N ARG A 75 3.14 -7.81 -25.14
CA ARG A 75 2.82 -9.19 -25.54
C ARG A 75 1.35 -9.53 -25.32
N ALA A 76 0.75 -9.05 -24.24
CA ALA A 76 -0.67 -9.24 -23.95
C ALA A 76 -1.56 -8.55 -25.01
N GLU A 77 -1.23 -7.32 -25.42
CA GLU A 77 -1.94 -6.63 -26.51
C GLU A 77 -1.87 -7.39 -27.83
N LEU A 78 -0.68 -7.90 -28.20
CA LEU A 78 -0.50 -8.69 -29.40
C LEU A 78 -1.28 -10.01 -29.38
N ALA A 79 -1.53 -10.56 -28.19
CA ALA A 79 -2.34 -11.75 -27.98
C ALA A 79 -3.86 -11.46 -27.89
N GLY A 80 -4.27 -10.18 -27.93
CA GLY A 80 -5.67 -9.78 -27.78
C GLY A 80 -6.17 -9.75 -26.32
N GLU A 81 -5.27 -9.80 -25.34
CA GLU A 81 -5.56 -9.76 -23.90
C GLU A 81 -5.33 -8.34 -23.35
N GLU A 82 -6.15 -7.39 -23.82
CA GLU A 82 -6.03 -5.95 -23.52
C GLU A 82 -6.24 -5.63 -22.02
N ASP A 83 -7.03 -6.43 -21.31
CA ASP A 83 -7.29 -6.29 -19.88
C ASP A 83 -6.01 -6.53 -19.04
N ILE A 84 -5.19 -7.51 -19.44
CA ILE A 84 -3.89 -7.79 -18.82
C ILE A 84 -2.92 -6.65 -19.05
N ALA A 85 -2.88 -6.11 -20.27
CA ALA A 85 -2.03 -4.97 -20.61
C ALA A 85 -2.44 -3.71 -19.83
N TYR A 86 -3.75 -3.44 -19.75
CA TYR A 86 -4.30 -2.31 -19.00
C TYR A 86 -3.95 -2.42 -17.51
N ASP A 87 -4.26 -3.54 -16.87
CA ASP A 87 -4.01 -3.71 -15.43
C ASP A 87 -2.51 -3.66 -15.09
N LEU A 88 -1.62 -4.16 -15.98
CA LEU A 88 -0.17 -4.03 -15.80
C LEU A 88 0.28 -2.57 -15.82
N ARG A 89 -0.17 -1.79 -16.81
CA ARG A 89 0.21 -0.38 -16.93
C ARG A 89 -0.41 0.48 -15.83
N ASP A 90 -1.64 0.15 -15.41
CA ASP A 90 -2.28 0.77 -14.26
C ASP A 90 -1.46 0.52 -12.99
N ALA A 91 -1.09 -0.74 -12.71
CA ALA A 91 -0.22 -1.09 -11.59
C ALA A 91 1.16 -0.39 -11.65
N LEU A 92 1.76 -0.24 -12.85
CA LEU A 92 3.01 0.49 -13.08
C LEU A 92 2.88 2.00 -12.86
N SER A 93 1.69 2.58 -13.00
CA SER A 93 1.43 4.01 -12.77
C SER A 93 1.51 4.37 -11.27
N TYR A 94 1.33 3.38 -10.39
CA TYR A 94 1.38 3.55 -8.95
C TYR A 94 2.76 3.21 -8.38
N ILE A 95 3.49 4.25 -7.99
CA ILE A 95 4.86 4.17 -7.46
C ILE A 95 4.95 3.44 -6.10
N LEU A 96 3.84 3.37 -5.34
CA LEU A 96 3.83 2.99 -3.93
C LEU A 96 2.50 2.36 -3.52
N GLN A 97 2.41 1.03 -3.42
CA GLN A 97 1.31 0.41 -2.69
C GLN A 97 1.79 -0.75 -1.83
N CYS A 98 1.32 -0.81 -0.58
CA CYS A 98 1.38 -2.03 0.23
C CYS A 98 0.67 -3.23 -0.44
N THR A 99 -0.12 -2.97 -1.48
CA THR A 99 -0.80 -3.94 -2.32
C THR A 99 -0.09 -4.19 -3.65
N SER A 100 1.06 -3.55 -3.95
CA SER A 100 1.75 -3.70 -5.25
C SER A 100 2.05 -5.15 -5.58
N ASN A 101 2.53 -5.94 -4.61
CA ASN A 101 2.76 -7.37 -4.83
C ASN A 101 1.48 -8.11 -5.22
N THR A 102 0.35 -7.82 -4.56
CA THR A 102 -0.93 -8.46 -4.88
C THR A 102 -1.50 -7.99 -6.21
N ALA A 103 -1.34 -6.70 -6.53
CA ALA A 103 -1.75 -6.11 -7.80
C ALA A 103 -0.99 -6.75 -8.96
N PHE A 104 0.35 -6.82 -8.88
CA PHE A 104 1.16 -7.51 -9.91
C PHE A 104 0.91 -9.01 -9.93
N GLN A 105 0.81 -9.68 -8.76
CA GLN A 105 0.59 -11.12 -8.69
C GLN A 105 -0.68 -11.54 -9.43
N GLY A 106 -1.81 -10.86 -9.19
CA GLY A 106 -3.07 -11.19 -9.85
C GLY A 106 -2.96 -11.09 -11.37
N VAL A 107 -2.32 -10.03 -11.89
CA VAL A 107 -2.18 -9.83 -13.33
C VAL A 107 -1.18 -10.80 -13.95
N LEU A 108 -0.06 -11.06 -13.28
CA LEU A 108 0.97 -12.02 -13.74
C LEU A 108 0.43 -13.46 -13.73
N GLU A 109 -0.37 -13.86 -12.74
CA GLU A 109 -1.00 -15.18 -12.74
C GLU A 109 -1.94 -15.37 -13.94
N ARG A 110 -2.71 -14.34 -14.31
CA ARG A 110 -3.55 -14.35 -15.52
C ARG A 110 -2.70 -14.39 -16.79
N ALA A 111 -1.63 -13.57 -16.87
CA ALA A 111 -0.70 -13.58 -18.00
C ALA A 111 -0.07 -14.96 -18.22
N ARG A 112 0.31 -15.64 -17.13
CA ARG A 112 0.80 -17.03 -17.17
C ARG A 112 -0.28 -17.98 -17.66
N GLY A 113 -1.52 -17.85 -17.16
CA GLY A 113 -2.66 -18.67 -17.61
C GLY A 113 -2.96 -18.55 -19.11
N LYS A 114 -2.65 -17.39 -19.71
CA LYS A 114 -2.79 -17.12 -21.15
C LYS A 114 -1.52 -17.43 -21.96
N GLY A 115 -0.46 -17.94 -21.33
CA GLY A 115 0.81 -18.27 -22.00
C GLY A 115 1.63 -17.06 -22.45
N ILE A 116 1.34 -15.87 -21.92
CA ILE A 116 2.06 -14.62 -22.26
C ILE A 116 3.46 -14.61 -21.61
N ILE A 117 3.59 -15.20 -20.43
CA ILE A 117 4.85 -15.36 -19.67
C ILE A 117 5.04 -16.82 -19.24
N THR A 118 6.30 -17.24 -19.08
CA THR A 118 6.64 -18.58 -18.56
C THR A 118 6.94 -18.54 -17.07
N LYS A 119 6.97 -19.72 -16.43
CA LYS A 119 7.24 -19.83 -14.99
C LYS A 119 8.67 -19.40 -14.64
N GLU A 120 9.64 -19.66 -15.53
CA GLU A 120 11.04 -19.30 -15.29
C GLU A 120 11.29 -17.78 -15.34
N GLN A 121 10.39 -16.99 -15.92
CA GLN A 121 10.57 -15.54 -16.07
C GLN A 121 10.34 -14.74 -14.77
N HIS A 122 9.88 -15.36 -13.67
CA HIS A 122 9.44 -14.64 -12.46
C HIS A 122 9.84 -15.27 -11.11
N GLU A 123 10.79 -16.21 -11.06
CA GLU A 123 11.25 -16.86 -9.81
C GLU A 123 12.60 -16.33 -9.25
N ASP A 124 13.21 -15.29 -9.85
CA ASP A 124 14.44 -14.65 -9.35
C ASP A 124 14.21 -13.27 -8.70
#